data_AF-A0A7X4BLV1-F1
#
_entry.id   AF-A0A7X4BLV1-F1
#
_cell.length_a   1.000
_cell.length_b   1.000
_cell.length_c   1.000
_cell.angle_alpha   90.00
_cell.angle_beta   90.00
_cell.angle_gamma   90.00
#
_symmetry.space_group_name_H-M   'P 1'
#
loop_
_entity.id
_entity.type
_entity.pdbx_description
1 polymer ?
#
loop_
_entity_poly.entity_id
_entity_poly.type
_entity_poly.pdbx_seq_one_letter_code
_entity_poly.pdbx_strand_id
1 'polypeptide(L)' 'MYEEAVRRFLESQGKKLLIVGVLIRDTQPNEADLQGRGKALALTLPAPTRVELFAWYLPVPISQWPALLREGSHAN' A
#
# COMPACT_ATOMS: atom_id res chain seq x y z
N MET A 1 -8.45 16.64 -13.86
CA MET A 1 -7.68 15.76 -12.95
C MET A 1 -7.58 14.33 -13.48
N TYR A 2 -8.71 13.69 -13.82
CA TYR A 2 -8.74 12.35 -14.42
C TYR A 2 -8.14 12.28 -15.83
N GLU A 3 -8.60 13.14 -16.75
CA GLU A 3 -8.14 13.13 -18.16
C GLU A 3 -6.62 13.30 -18.30
N GLU A 4 -6.05 14.19 -17.49
CA GLU A 4 -4.61 14.43 -17.43
C GLU A 4 -3.83 13.21 -16.89
N ALA A 5 -4.38 12.50 -15.89
CA ALA A 5 -3.79 11.27 -15.39
C ALA A 5 -3.82 10.15 -16.44
N VAL A 6 -4.94 10.01 -17.16
CA VAL A 6 -5.08 9.06 -18.26
C VAL A 6 -4.11 9.39 -19.39
N ARG A 7 -4.02 10.67 -19.79
CA ARG A 7 -3.05 11.12 -20.79
C ARG A 7 -1.62 10.74 -20.41
N ARG A 8 -1.19 11.07 -19.19
CA ARG A 8 0.16 10.73 -18.68
C ARG A 8 0.43 9.22 -18.68
N PHE A 9 -0.59 8.42 -18.33
CA PHE A 9 -0.48 6.97 -18.35
C PHE A 9 -0.30 6.45 -19.78
N LEU A 10 -1.12 6.90 -20.73
CA LEU A 10 -1.03 6.51 -22.13
C LEU A 10 0.30 6.96 -22.78
N GLU A 11 0.71 8.21 -22.57
CA GLU A 11 1.98 8.76 -23.05
C GLU A 11 3.19 8.00 -22.51
N SER A 12 3.08 7.46 -21.29
CA SER A 12 4.11 6.63 -20.68
C SER A 12 4.10 5.17 -21.12
N GLN A 13 3.24 4.79 -22.07
CA GLN A 13 3.00 3.39 -22.48
C GLN A 13 2.63 2.50 -21.28
N GLY A 14 1.83 3.05 -20.37
CA GLY A 14 1.35 2.35 -19.19
C GLY A 14 2.32 2.28 -18.00
N LYS A 15 3.41 3.03 -18.01
CA LYS A 15 4.49 2.94 -16.98
C LYS A 15 4.44 4.03 -15.91
N LYS A 16 3.71 5.13 -16.12
CA LYS A 16 3.58 6.24 -15.17
C LYS A 16 2.44 5.96 -14.20
N LEU A 17 2.74 5.06 -13.28
CA LEU A 17 1.85 4.58 -12.23
C LEU A 17 2.39 4.94 -10.85
N LEU A 18 1.48 5.08 -9.87
CA LEU A 18 1.81 5.07 -8.45
C LEU A 18 1.21 3.80 -7.86
N ILE A 19 2.06 2.92 -7.33
CA ILE A 19 1.65 1.73 -6.59
C ILE A 19 1.71 2.06 -5.11
N VAL A 20 0.59 1.90 -4.40
CA VAL A 20 0.53 2.08 -2.96
C VAL A 20 0.30 0.73 -2.30
N GLY A 21 1.23 0.31 -1.44
CA GLY A 21 1.13 -0.92 -0.67
C GLY A 21 0.98 -0.62 0.81
N VAL A 22 0.01 -1.23 1.47
CA VAL A 22 -0.16 -1.13 2.92
C VAL A 22 0.05 -2.50 3.54
N LEU A 23 1.01 -2.59 4.45
CA LEU A 23 1.21 -3.72 5.33
C LEU A 23 0.48 -3.44 6.64
N ILE A 24 -0.37 -4.36 7.10
CA ILE A 24 -1.04 -4.23 8.39
C ILE A 24 -0.58 -5.39 9.27
N ARG A 25 -0.17 -5.10 10.50
CA ARG A 25 0.31 -6.11 11.48
C ARG A 25 -0.18 -5.82 12.89
N ASP A 26 -0.22 -6.85 13.71
CA ASP A 26 -0.47 -6.81 15.16
C ASP A 26 0.83 -7.01 15.97
N THR A 27 1.99 -6.89 15.32
CA THR A 27 3.32 -7.02 15.93
C THR A 27 3.95 -5.67 16.23
N GLN A 28 5.07 -5.67 16.95
CA GLN A 28 5.90 -4.48 17.10
C GLN A 28 6.44 -3.98 15.75
N PRO A 29 6.59 -2.66 15.55
CA PRO A 29 7.15 -2.10 14.33
C PRO A 29 8.57 -2.59 14.03
N ASN A 30 8.83 -2.90 12.75
CA ASN A 30 10.18 -3.25 12.28
C ASN A 30 10.44 -2.65 10.90
N GLU A 31 11.53 -1.90 10.74
CA GLU A 31 11.90 -1.26 9.48
C GLU A 31 12.15 -2.29 8.35
N ALA A 32 12.66 -3.47 8.69
CA ALA A 32 12.90 -4.55 7.74
C ALA A 32 11.62 -5.03 7.03
N ASP A 33 10.45 -4.77 7.61
CA ASP A 33 9.15 -5.17 7.06
C ASP A 33 8.86 -4.57 5.69
N LEU A 34 9.32 -3.33 5.46
CA LEU A 34 9.15 -2.64 4.20
C LEU A 34 10.44 -2.53 3.39
N GLN A 35 11.61 -2.47 4.03
CA GLN A 35 12.87 -2.21 3.35
C GLN A 35 13.17 -3.25 2.26
N GLY A 36 13.02 -4.54 2.58
CA GLY A 36 13.25 -5.62 1.62
C GLY A 36 12.27 -5.58 0.44
N ARG A 37 10.99 -5.30 0.73
CA ARG A 37 9.93 -5.20 -0.29
C ARG A 37 10.14 -3.99 -1.19
N GLY A 38 10.50 -2.85 -0.62
CA GLY A 38 10.81 -1.63 -1.37
C GLY A 38 11.98 -1.83 -2.32
N LYS A 39 13.08 -2.45 -1.86
CA LYS A 39 14.23 -2.79 -2.71
C LYS A 39 13.86 -3.73 -3.85
N ALA A 40 13.11 -4.80 -3.56
CA ALA A 40 12.66 -5.75 -4.58
C ALA A 40 11.77 -5.10 -5.65
N LEU A 41 10.85 -4.21 -5.23
CA LEU A 41 9.99 -3.48 -6.16
C LEU A 41 10.76 -2.45 -6.99
N ALA A 42 11.74 -1.76 -6.39
CA ALA A 42 12.59 -0.82 -7.12
C ALA A 42 13.42 -1.48 -8.24
N LEU A 43 13.76 -2.77 -8.08
CA LEU A 43 14.50 -3.54 -9.09
C LEU A 43 13.61 -4.11 -10.19
N THR A 44 12.32 -4.31 -9.93
CA THR A 44 11.41 -5.01 -10.85
C THR A 44 10.51 -4.07 -11.64
N LEU A 45 10.22 -2.88 -11.13
CA LEU A 45 9.29 -1.94 -11.75
C LEU A 45 9.98 -1.02 -12.76
N PRO A 46 9.42 -0.85 -13.97
CA PRO A 46 10.00 0.03 -14.97
C PRO A 46 9.82 1.50 -14.58
N ALA A 47 10.83 2.33 -14.84
CA ALA A 47 10.65 3.77 -14.81
C ALA A 47 9.55 4.21 -15.81
N PRO A 48 8.71 5.22 -15.49
CA PRO A 48 8.71 6.05 -14.29
C PRO A 48 7.70 5.61 -13.20
N THR A 49 7.45 4.31 -13.03
CA THR A 49 6.57 3.82 -11.96
C THR A 49 7.15 4.20 -10.60
N ARG A 50 6.29 4.70 -9.71
CA ARG A 50 6.62 5.02 -8.32
C ARG A 50 5.92 4.04 -7.38
N VAL A 51 6.54 3.80 -6.23
CA VAL A 51 5.97 2.97 -5.16
C VAL A 51 6.02 3.73 -3.85
N GLU A 52 4.91 3.69 -3.11
CA GLU A 52 4.83 4.15 -1.74
C GLU A 52 4.34 2.98 -0.87
N LEU A 53 5.14 2.62 0.14
CA LEU A 53 4.83 1.53 1.06
C LEU A 53 4.60 2.09 2.46
N PHE A 54 3.50 1.68 3.08
CA PHE A 54 3.14 2.03 4.45
C PHE A 54 3.02 0.77 5.29
N ALA A 55 3.36 0.87 6.57
CA ALA A 55 3.13 -0.19 7.54
C ALA A 55 2.31 0.38 8.70
N TRP A 56 1.16 -0.24 8.95
CA TRP A 56 0.27 0.08 10.06
C TRP A 56 0.33 -1.03 11.08
N TYR A 57 0.72 -0.68 12.30
CA TYR A 57 0.84 -1.59 13.42
C TYR A 57 -0.31 -1.32 14.39
N LEU A 58 -1.21 -2.28 14.50
CA LEU A 58 -2.42 -2.16 15.31
C LEU A 58 -2.17 -2.76 16.70
N PRO A 59 -2.58 -2.09 17.79
CA PRO A 59 -2.35 -2.55 19.16
C PRO A 59 -3.37 -3.63 19.58
N VAL A 60 -3.84 -4.45 18.64
CA VAL A 60 -4.83 -5.50 18.85
C VAL A 60 -4.46 -6.73 18.03
N PRO A 61 -4.50 -7.95 18.60
CA PRO A 61 -4.19 -9.18 17.87
C PRO A 61 -4.99 -9.33 16.57
N ILE A 62 -4.34 -9.83 15.52
CA ILE A 62 -4.93 -10.00 14.19
C ILE A 62 -6.16 -10.90 14.21
N SER A 63 -6.20 -11.86 15.13
CA SER A 63 -7.34 -12.75 15.36
C SER A 63 -8.62 -12.02 15.77
N GLN A 64 -8.51 -10.81 16.33
CA GLN A 64 -9.64 -10.01 16.79
C GLN A 64 -10.13 -9.00 15.73
N TRP A 65 -9.37 -8.76 14.66
CA TRP A 65 -9.74 -7.76 13.65
C TRP A 65 -11.10 -8.03 12.98
N PRO A 66 -11.47 -9.28 12.63
CA PRO A 66 -12.78 -9.53 12.02
C PRO A 66 -13.96 -9.12 12.92
N ALA A 67 -13.81 -9.18 14.25
CA ALA A 67 -14.84 -8.73 15.18
C ALA A 67 -14.98 -7.20 15.17
N LEU A 68 -13.86 -6.48 15.22
CA LEU A 68 -13.83 -5.01 15.21
C LEU A 68 -14.46 -4.42 13.93
N LEU A 69 -14.25 -5.07 12.79
CA LEU A 69 -14.84 -4.63 11.52
C LEU A 69 -16.38 -4.77 11.50
N ARG A 70 -16.93 -5.74 12.24
CA ARG A 70 -18.38 -5.94 12.36
C ARG A 70 -19.02 -4.90 13.29
N GLU A 71 -18.35 -4.56 14.38
CA GLU A 71 -18.84 -3.57 15.35
C GLU A 71 -18.86 -2.15 14.77
N GLY A 72 -17.89 -1.80 13.91
CA GLY A 72 -17.87 -0.53 13.19
C GLY A 72 -19.02 -0.33 12.18
N SER A 73 -19.84 -1.36 11.92
CA SER A 73 -20.96 -1.30 10.97
C SER A 73 -22.30 -0.88 11.61
N HIS A 74 -22.36 -0.75 12.94
CA HIS A 74 -23.60 -0.46 13.69
C HIS A 74 -23.65 0.95 14.31
N ALA A 75 -22.69 1.82 14.01
CA ALA A 75 -22.77 3.23 14.38
C ALA A 75 -23.33 4.04 13.20
N ASN A 76 -24.65 4.03 13.04
CA ASN A 76 -25.43 4.99 12.25
C ASN A 76 -26.72 5.32 13.00
#